data_AF-A0A447TBQ1-F1
#
_entry.id   AF-A0A447TBQ1-F1
#
_cell.length_a   1.000
_cell.length_b   1.000
_cell.length_c   1.000
_cell.angle_alpha   90.00
_cell.angle_beta   90.00
_cell.angle_gamma   90.00
#
_symmetry.space_group_name_H-M   'P 1'
#
loop_
_entity.id
_entity.type
_entity.pdbx_description
1 polymer ?
#
loop_
_entity_poly.entity_id
_entity_poly.type
_entity_poly.pdbx_seq_one_letter_code
_entity_poly.pdbx_strand_id
1 'polypeptide(L)'
;MLAGGRVTLTLMIGDVLEVLPQLDARVDAWFLDGFAPSKNPDMWQPPLFEQMARLSAPAPASPLSPARARCGAAWPRPVSRSGKRPATAPSAISVTAGSPRRLTPAGKRLGTPGRARWRERSAIVVGGGLAGAASARSLALRGWQVTLIERMPQLASAASGNPQGVLYTKLSPHLTPLTRLVLSGYAYSLRALRGLLPEDGDWQACGVLQLAHDGKEAEKQQALAELNLPESVMRPLDRDAASKLAGTDLPCGGLFFPRAAGCIRPRWCASWPTTRIS
;
A
#
# COMPACT_ATOMS: atom_id res chain seq x y z
N MET A 1 -9.07 2.97 -5.85
CA MET A 1 -8.01 2.97 -6.89
C MET A 1 -8.24 4.16 -7.79
N LEU A 2 -7.18 4.78 -8.32
CA LEU A 2 -7.31 5.95 -9.18
C LEU A 2 -7.60 5.53 -10.64
N ALA A 3 -8.37 6.35 -11.35
CA ALA A 3 -8.68 6.16 -12.78
C ALA A 3 -9.11 4.72 -13.15
N GLY A 4 -10.03 4.13 -12.37
CA GLY A 4 -10.55 2.78 -12.63
C GLY A 4 -9.52 1.65 -12.47
N GLY A 5 -8.43 1.88 -11.72
CA GLY A 5 -7.36 0.89 -11.53
C GLY A 5 -6.20 1.03 -12.52
N ARG A 6 -6.28 1.96 -13.48
CA ARG A 6 -5.17 2.25 -14.42
C ARG A 6 -3.99 2.94 -13.76
N VAL A 7 -4.24 3.64 -12.65
CA VAL A 7 -3.21 4.36 -11.90
C VAL A 7 -3.12 3.78 -10.49
N THR A 8 -1.91 3.31 -10.13
CA THR A 8 -1.57 2.87 -8.78
C THR A 8 -0.56 3.85 -8.19
N LEU A 9 -0.92 4.47 -7.07
CA LEU A 9 -0.03 5.33 -6.30
C LEU A 9 0.46 4.57 -5.07
N THR A 10 1.79 4.43 -4.95
CA THR A 10 2.44 3.94 -3.74
C THR A 10 3.03 5.14 -3.02
N LEU A 11 2.45 5.51 -1.88
CA LEU A 11 2.97 6.56 -1.02
C LEU A 11 3.83 5.94 0.08
N MET A 12 5.11 6.31 0.12
CA MET A 12 6.04 5.90 1.18
C MET A 12 6.23 7.09 2.12
N ILE A 13 5.85 6.93 3.39
CA ILE A 13 5.92 7.98 4.41
C ILE A 13 7.15 7.73 5.29
N GLY A 14 8.04 8.70 5.36
CA GLY A 14 9.29 8.62 6.12
C GLY A 14 10.42 9.38 5.41
N ASP A 15 11.61 9.35 6.00
CA ASP A 15 12.81 9.90 5.37
C ASP A 15 13.16 9.12 4.09
N VAL A 16 13.51 9.83 3.02
CA VAL A 16 13.80 9.22 1.71
C VAL A 16 14.93 8.19 1.76
N LEU A 17 15.95 8.44 2.60
CA LEU A 17 17.11 7.57 2.77
C LEU A 17 16.77 6.31 3.57
N GLU A 18 15.72 6.35 4.38
CA GLU A 18 15.22 5.18 5.12
C GLU A 18 14.23 4.34 4.31
N VAL A 19 13.35 5.00 3.53
CA VAL A 19 12.25 4.32 2.83
C VAL A 19 12.68 3.72 1.49
N LEU A 20 13.55 4.39 0.70
CA LEU A 20 13.96 3.87 -0.61
C LEU A 20 14.67 2.51 -0.53
N PRO A 21 15.56 2.22 0.44
CA PRO A 21 16.17 0.90 0.58
C PRO A 21 15.17 -0.25 0.80
N GLN A 22 13.97 0.06 1.31
CA GLN A 22 12.89 -0.90 1.53
C GLN A 22 12.07 -1.17 0.25
N LEU A 23 12.18 -0.31 -0.77
CA LEU A 23 11.48 -0.45 -2.02
C LEU A 23 12.14 -1.49 -2.93
N ASP A 24 11.31 -2.40 -3.45
CA ASP A 24 11.64 -3.32 -4.54
C ASP A 24 10.77 -3.00 -5.76
N ALA A 25 11.31 -2.19 -6.66
CA ALA A 25 10.62 -1.71 -7.86
C ALA A 25 11.58 -1.53 -9.03
N ARG A 26 11.00 -1.36 -10.23
CA ARG A 26 11.69 -0.78 -11.38
C ARG A 26 11.02 0.54 -11.71
N VAL A 27 11.81 1.61 -11.71
CA VAL A 27 11.36 2.97 -11.94
C VAL A 27 11.82 3.41 -13.33
N ASP A 28 10.86 3.66 -14.22
CA ASP A 28 11.15 4.07 -15.59
C ASP A 28 11.51 5.57 -15.68
N ALA A 29 10.95 6.38 -14.80
CA ALA A 29 11.21 7.82 -14.74
C ALA A 29 11.18 8.33 -13.29
N TRP A 30 12.12 9.21 -12.98
CA TRP A 30 12.16 9.93 -11.71
C TRP A 30 11.69 11.36 -11.91
N PHE A 31 10.82 11.81 -11.00
CA PHE A 31 10.53 13.21 -10.79
C PHE A 31 11.15 13.60 -9.44
N LEU A 32 12.17 14.44 -9.49
CA LEU A 32 12.85 14.94 -8.29
C LEU A 32 12.31 16.31 -7.97
N ASP A 33 11.50 16.35 -6.92
CA ASP A 33 10.86 17.53 -6.39
C ASP A 33 11.25 17.72 -4.92
N GLY A 34 11.16 18.96 -4.44
CA GLY A 34 11.59 19.36 -3.12
C GLY A 34 12.23 20.74 -3.11
N PHE A 35 12.58 21.24 -1.92
CA PHE A 35 13.32 22.48 -1.80
C PHE A 35 14.64 22.39 -2.59
N ALA A 36 15.03 23.51 -3.21
CA ALA A 36 16.30 23.62 -3.93
C ALA A 36 17.44 23.05 -3.07
N PRO A 37 18.50 22.45 -3.66
CA PRO A 37 19.58 21.84 -2.89
C PRO A 37 20.22 22.75 -1.84
N SER A 38 20.25 24.06 -2.11
CA SER A 38 20.71 25.08 -1.16
C SER A 38 19.85 25.24 0.09
N LYS A 39 18.58 24.81 0.06
CA LYS A 39 17.60 24.93 1.14
C LYS A 39 17.33 23.61 1.87
N ASN A 40 17.75 22.47 1.32
CA ASN A 40 17.60 21.16 1.97
C ASN A 40 18.76 20.22 1.58
N PRO A 41 20.01 20.54 1.95
CA PRO A 41 21.18 19.78 1.54
C PRO A 41 21.17 18.33 2.07
N ASP A 42 20.52 18.10 3.21
CA ASP A 42 20.46 16.78 3.86
C ASP A 42 19.75 15.72 3.01
N MET A 43 18.77 16.13 2.20
CA MET A 43 18.10 15.23 1.27
C MET A 43 18.98 14.89 0.06
N TRP A 44 19.74 15.85 -0.47
CA TRP A 44 20.46 15.73 -1.74
C TRP A 44 21.86 15.13 -1.58
N GLN A 45 21.95 13.97 -0.91
CA GLN A 45 23.21 13.29 -0.63
C GLN A 45 23.48 12.12 -1.59
N PRO A 46 24.75 11.71 -1.78
CA PRO A 46 25.10 10.55 -2.63
C PRO A 46 24.25 9.29 -2.40
N PRO A 47 23.90 8.88 -1.16
CA PRO A 47 23.08 7.69 -0.92
C PRO A 47 21.70 7.73 -1.59
N LEU A 48 21.08 8.92 -1.73
CA LEU A 48 19.81 9.07 -2.45
C LEU A 48 19.98 8.63 -3.92
N PHE A 49 21.00 9.16 -4.59
CA PHE A 49 21.25 8.89 -6.00
C PHE A 49 21.65 7.44 -6.26
N GLU A 50 22.37 6.80 -5.32
CA GLU A 50 22.66 5.36 -5.38
C GLU A 50 21.38 4.52 -5.31
N GLN A 51 20.44 4.87 -4.43
CA GLN A 51 19.13 4.21 -4.37
C GLN A 51 18.32 4.42 -5.63
N MET A 52 18.33 5.64 -6.20
CA MET A 52 17.68 5.91 -7.48
C MET A 52 18.27 5.06 -8.61
N ALA A 53 19.60 4.96 -8.70
CA ALA A 53 20.27 4.14 -9.69
C ALA A 53 19.93 2.65 -9.52
N ARG A 54 19.90 2.14 -8.27
CA ARG A 54 19.51 0.76 -7.96
C ARG A 54 18.09 0.42 -8.45
N LEU A 55 17.16 1.35 -8.26
CA LEU A 55 15.73 1.17 -8.55
C LEU A 55 15.36 1.49 -10.00
N SER A 56 16.23 2.18 -10.75
CA SER A 56 15.94 2.55 -12.13
C SER A 56 15.83 1.33 -13.03
N ALA A 57 14.87 1.35 -13.96
CA ALA A 57 14.80 0.34 -15.00
C ALA A 57 16.04 0.42 -15.90
N PRO A 58 16.59 -0.71 -16.38
CA PRO A 58 17.66 -0.67 -17.38
C PRO A 58 17.15 0.08 -18.62
N ALA A 59 17.96 0.99 -19.16
CA ALA A 59 17.60 1.70 -20.37
C ALA A 59 17.30 0.70 -21.50
N PRO A 60 16.30 0.97 -22.35
CA PRO A 60 16.12 0.19 -23.56
C PRO A 60 17.41 0.25 -24.39
N ALA A 61 17.81 -0.88 -25.00
CA ALA A 61 19.03 -0.99 -25.81
C ALA A 61 18.99 -0.18 -27.13
N SER A 62 18.10 0.81 -27.23
CA SER A 62 18.02 1.72 -28.37
C SER A 62 18.77 3.02 -28.05
N PRO A 63 19.74 3.45 -28.89
CA PRO A 63 20.51 4.68 -28.67
C PRO A 63 19.66 5.97 -28.67
N LEU A 64 18.37 5.88 -28.96
CA LEU A 64 17.44 7.01 -29.05
C LEU A 64 16.53 7.19 -27.81
N SER A 65 16.69 6.41 -26.74
CA SER A 65 15.86 6.54 -25.53
C SER A 65 16.67 6.34 -24.25
N PRO A 66 17.45 7.34 -23.80
CA PRO A 66 17.99 7.30 -22.46
C PRO A 66 16.84 7.33 -21.45
N ALA A 67 16.91 6.48 -20.42
CA ALA A 67 16.09 6.61 -19.22
C ALA A 67 16.30 8.02 -18.66
N ARG A 68 15.38 8.94 -18.94
CA ARG A 68 15.48 10.34 -18.53
C ARG A 68 15.05 10.43 -17.07
N ALA A 69 16.00 10.44 -16.15
CA ALA A 69 15.81 11.19 -14.92
C ALA A 69 15.64 12.68 -15.32
N ARG A 70 14.42 13.21 -15.19
CA ARG A 70 14.19 14.65 -15.37
C ARG A 70 14.31 15.29 -13.99
N CYS A 71 15.47 15.88 -13.71
CA CYS A 71 15.65 16.74 -12.54
C CYS A 71 15.11 18.15 -12.84
N GLY A 72 14.23 18.65 -11.97
CA GLY A 72 13.82 20.06 -11.95
C GLY A 72 14.75 20.97 -11.14
N ALA A 73 15.75 20.42 -10.45
CA ALA A 73 16.67 21.17 -9.60
C ALA A 73 18.08 21.24 -10.21
N ALA A 74 18.59 22.47 -10.36
CA ALA A 74 19.94 22.73 -10.82
C ALA A 74 20.97 22.27 -9.78
N TRP A 75 21.74 21.22 -10.10
CA TRP A 75 22.95 20.87 -9.34
C TRP A 75 24.16 21.58 -9.95
N PRO A 76 25.01 22.25 -9.15
CA PRO A 76 26.30 22.71 -9.63
C PRO A 76 27.16 21.50 -9.97
N ARG A 77 27.46 21.30 -11.27
CA ARG A 77 28.42 20.28 -11.71
C ARG A 77 29.69 20.41 -10.88
N PRO A 78 30.32 19.31 -10.40
CA PRO A 78 31.70 19.42 -9.92
C PRO A 78 32.51 20.02 -11.07
N VAL A 79 33.08 21.19 -10.82
CA VAL A 79 33.92 21.93 -11.77
C VAL A 79 35.07 21.01 -12.17
N SER A 80 34.96 20.40 -13.36
CA SER A 80 36.15 20.10 -14.12
C SER A 80 36.71 21.45 -14.55
N ARG A 81 37.91 21.75 -14.11
CA ARG A 81 38.64 22.98 -14.34
C ARG A 81 38.90 23.18 -15.84
N SER A 82 37.91 23.69 -16.59
CA SER A 82 38.08 24.32 -17.90
C SER A 82 36.79 24.99 -18.40
N GLY A 83 36.82 26.32 -18.53
CA GLY A 83 36.13 27.06 -19.60
C GLY A 83 34.62 27.33 -19.51
N LYS A 84 34.27 28.50 -18.95
CA LYS A 84 33.19 29.46 -19.31
C LYS A 84 31.99 28.98 -20.17
N ARG A 85 30.77 29.02 -19.59
CA ARG A 85 29.59 29.83 -20.03
C ARG A 85 28.36 29.59 -19.12
N PRO A 86 27.58 30.62 -18.74
CA PRO A 86 26.32 30.45 -18.01
C PRO A 86 25.15 30.27 -19.00
N ALA A 87 24.37 29.21 -18.84
CA ALA A 87 23.09 29.04 -19.53
C ALA A 87 22.01 28.69 -18.50
N THR A 88 21.05 29.60 -18.34
CA THR A 88 19.81 29.44 -17.57
C THR A 88 18.84 28.50 -18.30
N ALA A 89 19.14 27.22 -18.28
CA ALA A 89 18.21 26.14 -18.62
C ALA A 89 18.16 25.17 -17.41
N PRO A 90 17.01 24.55 -17.11
CA PRO A 90 16.96 23.51 -16.08
C PRO A 90 17.94 22.40 -16.47
N SER A 91 19.03 22.30 -15.72
CA SER A 91 20.07 21.30 -15.93
C SER A 91 19.48 19.92 -15.70
N ALA A 92 19.12 19.22 -16.77
CA ALA A 92 18.79 17.81 -16.70
C ALA A 92 20.04 17.05 -16.23
N ILE A 93 20.05 16.59 -14.97
CA ILE A 93 21.07 15.68 -14.49
C ILE A 93 20.82 14.35 -15.18
N SER A 94 21.62 14.06 -16.21
CA SER A 94 21.69 12.71 -16.77
C SER A 94 22.43 11.84 -15.76
N VAL A 95 21.68 11.14 -14.91
CA VAL A 95 22.20 9.98 -14.20
C VAL A 95 22.34 8.88 -15.23
N THR A 96 23.45 8.87 -15.97
CA THR A 96 23.86 7.69 -16.72
C THR A 96 24.09 6.60 -15.69
N ALA A 97 23.20 5.61 -15.65
CA ALA A 97 23.46 4.37 -14.96
C ALA A 97 24.71 3.76 -15.60
N GLY A 98 25.88 4.03 -15.00
CA GLY A 98 27.04 3.18 -15.19
C GLY A 98 26.59 1.76 -14.92
N SER A 99 27.10 0.80 -15.71
CA SER A 99 26.76 -0.63 -15.63
C SER A 99 26.40 -1.01 -14.20
N PRO A 100 25.17 -1.48 -13.91
CA PRO A 100 24.70 -1.59 -12.55
C PRO A 100 25.62 -2.54 -11.81
N ARG A 101 26.57 -1.98 -11.05
CA ARG A 101 27.30 -2.75 -10.06
C ARG A 101 26.22 -3.09 -9.06
N ARG A 102 25.76 -4.33 -9.15
CA ARG A 102 24.70 -4.89 -8.30
C ARG A 102 25.24 -4.79 -6.89
N LEU A 103 24.98 -3.66 -6.21
CA LEU A 103 25.16 -3.52 -4.78
C LEU A 103 24.09 -4.42 -4.18
N THR A 104 24.38 -5.73 -4.17
CA THR A 104 23.59 -6.69 -3.42
C THR A 104 23.74 -6.26 -1.97
N PRO A 105 22.66 -5.87 -1.28
CA PRO A 105 22.72 -5.67 0.15
C PRO A 105 23.30 -6.94 0.76
N ALA A 106 24.38 -6.81 1.53
CA ALA A 106 24.94 -7.91 2.29
C ALA A 106 23.92 -8.31 3.37
N GLY A 107 23.03 -9.21 3.00
CA GLY A 107 21.97 -9.72 3.84
C GLY A 107 21.20 -10.75 3.03
N LYS A 108 21.22 -12.01 3.48
CA LYS A 108 20.55 -13.15 2.84
C LYS A 108 19.04 -12.87 2.73
N ARG A 109 18.61 -12.15 1.69
CA ARG A 109 17.23 -12.23 1.23
C ARG A 109 17.08 -13.64 0.67
N LEU A 110 16.29 -14.49 1.33
CA LEU A 110 15.77 -15.71 0.69
C LEU A 110 15.33 -15.29 -0.71
N GLY A 111 15.97 -15.87 -1.73
CA GLY A 111 16.05 -15.29 -3.06
C GLY A 111 14.70 -14.76 -3.51
N THR A 112 14.59 -13.44 -3.66
CA THR A 112 13.41 -12.86 -4.27
C THR A 112 13.26 -13.56 -5.62
N PRO A 113 12.16 -14.30 -5.87
CA PRO A 113 11.99 -14.96 -7.15
C PRO A 113 12.16 -13.90 -8.22
N GLY A 114 13.09 -14.12 -9.15
CA GLY A 114 13.26 -13.21 -10.26
C GLY A 114 11.89 -13.00 -10.90
N ARG A 115 11.48 -11.75 -11.18
CA ARG A 115 10.17 -11.47 -11.77
C ARG A 115 9.99 -12.36 -12.99
N ALA A 116 9.06 -13.32 -12.89
CA ALA A 116 8.77 -14.23 -13.98
C ALA A 116 8.26 -13.41 -15.17
N ARG A 117 8.89 -13.61 -16.33
CA ARG A 117 8.37 -13.11 -17.60
C ARG A 117 7.32 -14.11 -18.07
N TRP A 118 6.07 -13.79 -17.82
CA TRP A 118 4.93 -14.57 -18.28
C TRP A 118 4.76 -14.37 -19.78
N ARG A 119 4.84 -15.45 -20.57
CA ARG A 119 4.58 -15.43 -22.02
C ARG A 119 3.11 -15.15 -22.32
N GLU A 120 2.24 -15.67 -21.47
CA GLU A 120 0.79 -15.51 -21.54
C GLU A 120 0.28 -14.83 -20.27
N ARG A 121 -0.71 -13.95 -20.43
CA ARG A 121 -1.40 -13.33 -19.29
C ARG A 121 -2.63 -14.14 -18.94
N SER A 122 -2.42 -15.40 -18.57
CA SER A 122 -3.47 -16.34 -18.17
C SER A 122 -3.23 -16.85 -16.76
N ALA A 123 -4.28 -16.96 -15.95
CA ALA A 123 -4.18 -17.45 -14.57
C ALA A 123 -5.40 -18.30 -14.19
N ILE A 124 -5.15 -19.34 -13.39
CA ILE A 124 -6.21 -20.13 -12.75
C ILE A 124 -6.21 -19.79 -11.26
N VAL A 125 -7.37 -19.44 -10.73
CA VAL A 125 -7.59 -19.19 -9.30
C VAL A 125 -8.46 -20.30 -8.74
N VAL A 126 -7.95 -21.03 -7.75
CA VAL A 126 -8.68 -22.13 -7.09
C VAL A 126 -9.26 -21.61 -5.78
N GLY A 127 -10.58 -21.64 -5.66
CA GLY A 127 -11.37 -21.15 -4.55
C GLY A 127 -12.11 -19.85 -4.87
N GLY A 128 -13.43 -19.86 -4.66
CA GLY A 128 -14.37 -18.76 -4.88
C GLY A 128 -14.78 -18.01 -3.61
N GLY A 129 -13.96 -18.08 -2.56
CA GLY A 129 -14.10 -17.23 -1.36
C GLY A 129 -13.58 -15.80 -1.57
N LEU A 130 -13.66 -14.96 -0.54
CA LEU A 130 -13.23 -13.54 -0.55
C LEU A 130 -11.80 -13.37 -1.09
N ALA A 131 -10.85 -14.21 -0.67
CA ALA A 131 -9.47 -14.13 -1.12
C ALA A 131 -9.28 -14.49 -2.60
N GLY A 132 -9.94 -15.55 -3.06
CA GLY A 132 -9.86 -16.01 -4.44
C GLY A 132 -10.51 -15.03 -5.40
N ALA A 133 -11.73 -14.58 -5.08
CA ALA A 133 -12.41 -13.52 -5.82
C ALA A 133 -11.54 -12.26 -5.89
N ALA A 134 -10.92 -11.83 -4.77
CA ALA A 134 -10.13 -10.60 -4.73
C ALA A 134 -8.85 -10.73 -5.57
N SER A 135 -8.24 -11.92 -5.56
CA SER A 135 -7.09 -12.26 -6.39
C SER A 135 -7.46 -12.25 -7.87
N ALA A 136 -8.57 -12.88 -8.24
CA ALA A 136 -9.07 -12.93 -9.62
C ALA A 136 -9.34 -11.52 -10.16
N ARG A 137 -10.03 -10.67 -9.38
CA ARG A 137 -10.27 -9.27 -9.76
C ARG A 137 -8.97 -8.48 -9.91
N SER A 138 -8.03 -8.67 -8.98
CA SER A 138 -6.72 -8.01 -9.02
C SER A 138 -5.97 -8.36 -10.32
N LEU A 139 -5.98 -9.63 -10.72
CA LEU A 139 -5.38 -10.09 -11.97
C LEU A 139 -6.11 -9.54 -13.20
N ALA A 140 -7.44 -9.62 -13.23
CA ALA A 140 -8.26 -9.12 -14.33
C ALA A 140 -8.06 -7.61 -14.59
N LEU A 141 -7.98 -6.80 -13.54
CA LEU A 141 -7.67 -5.36 -13.66
C LEU A 141 -6.30 -5.05 -14.26
N ARG A 142 -5.38 -6.02 -14.24
CA ARG A 142 -4.04 -5.93 -14.86
C ARG A 142 -4.00 -6.55 -16.26
N GLY A 143 -5.17 -6.86 -16.84
CA GLY A 143 -5.34 -7.42 -18.18
C GLY A 143 -4.98 -8.91 -18.27
N TRP A 144 -5.10 -9.66 -17.19
CA TRP A 144 -4.98 -11.11 -17.22
C TRP A 144 -6.33 -11.76 -17.57
N GLN A 145 -6.30 -12.80 -18.39
CA GLN A 145 -7.39 -13.75 -18.54
C GLN A 145 -7.39 -14.66 -17.31
N VAL A 146 -8.48 -14.67 -16.55
CA VAL A 146 -8.57 -15.43 -15.30
C VAL A 146 -9.68 -16.46 -15.38
N THR A 147 -9.37 -17.70 -15.05
CA THR A 147 -10.35 -18.76 -14.79
C THR A 147 -10.43 -18.98 -13.29
N LEU A 148 -11.62 -18.83 -12.71
CA LEU A 148 -11.84 -19.11 -11.28
C LEU A 148 -12.60 -20.43 -11.14
N ILE A 149 -12.03 -21.35 -10.35
CA ILE A 149 -12.61 -22.66 -10.08
C ILE A 149 -13.10 -22.68 -8.63
N GLU A 150 -14.38 -22.98 -8.43
CA GLU A 150 -15.00 -23.15 -7.11
C GLU A 150 -15.66 -24.53 -7.06
N ARG A 151 -15.51 -25.22 -5.93
CA ARG A 151 -16.11 -26.53 -5.68
C ARG A 151 -17.59 -26.41 -5.33
N MET A 152 -17.97 -25.34 -4.65
CA MET A 152 -19.36 -25.07 -4.24
C MET A 152 -20.21 -24.57 -5.42
N PRO A 153 -21.53 -24.79 -5.42
CA PRO A 153 -22.41 -24.33 -6.51
C PRO A 153 -22.47 -22.80 -6.66
N GLN A 154 -22.13 -22.06 -5.61
CA GLN A 154 -22.14 -20.60 -5.57
C GLN A 154 -20.85 -20.08 -4.93
N LEU A 155 -20.35 -18.95 -5.42
CA LEU A 155 -19.22 -18.26 -4.82
C LEU A 155 -19.55 -17.82 -3.39
N ALA A 156 -18.53 -17.68 -2.56
CA ALA A 156 -18.64 -17.28 -1.16
C ALA A 156 -19.64 -18.14 -0.34
N SER A 157 -19.68 -19.46 -0.56
CA SER A 157 -20.63 -20.36 0.15
C SER A 157 -20.08 -21.02 1.41
N ALA A 158 -18.76 -20.97 1.65
CA ALA A 158 -18.10 -21.53 2.83
C ALA A 158 -17.87 -20.44 3.89
N ALA A 159 -16.65 -20.32 4.44
CA ALA A 159 -16.32 -19.32 5.46
C ALA A 159 -16.60 -17.85 5.05
N SER A 160 -16.61 -17.54 3.75
CA SER A 160 -16.98 -16.21 3.23
C SER A 160 -18.49 -15.99 3.06
N GLY A 161 -19.33 -16.97 3.43
CA GLY A 161 -20.78 -16.92 3.25
C GLY A 161 -21.58 -16.36 4.41
N ASN A 162 -20.90 -15.86 5.44
CA ASN A 162 -21.55 -15.30 6.62
C ASN A 162 -22.52 -14.16 6.21
N PRO A 163 -23.71 -14.09 6.81
CA PRO A 163 -24.69 -13.06 6.48
C PRO A 163 -24.19 -11.66 6.85
N GLN A 164 -23.31 -11.56 7.85
CA GLN A 164 -22.67 -10.33 8.28
C GLN A 164 -21.24 -10.63 8.74
N GLY A 165 -20.30 -9.79 8.31
CA GLY A 165 -18.93 -9.77 8.77
C GLY A 165 -18.57 -8.38 9.30
N VAL A 166 -17.57 -8.35 10.18
CA VAL A 166 -17.02 -7.12 10.76
C VAL A 166 -15.62 -6.91 10.19
N LEU A 167 -15.33 -5.69 9.72
CA LEU A 167 -13.97 -5.30 9.30
C LEU A 167 -13.39 -4.31 10.29
N TYR A 168 -12.45 -4.79 11.09
CA TYR A 168 -11.65 -3.99 12.03
C TYR A 168 -10.21 -4.53 12.07
N THR A 169 -9.34 -3.86 12.82
CA THR A 169 -7.94 -4.28 12.99
C THR A 169 -7.62 -4.63 14.43
N LYS A 170 -6.99 -5.79 14.63
CA LYS A 170 -6.32 -6.12 15.89
C LYS A 170 -4.86 -5.71 15.78
N LEU A 171 -4.50 -4.65 16.51
CA LEU A 171 -3.16 -4.09 16.50
C LEU A 171 -2.33 -4.58 17.70
N SER A 172 -1.01 -4.58 17.53
CA SER A 172 -0.05 -4.72 18.61
C SER A 172 0.60 -3.35 18.88
N PRO A 173 0.86 -2.99 20.14
CA PRO A 173 1.52 -1.72 20.47
C PRO A 173 2.98 -1.65 19.98
N HIS A 174 3.60 -2.76 19.55
CA HIS A 174 5.01 -2.77 19.17
C HIS A 174 5.29 -2.42 17.69
N LEU A 175 4.28 -1.97 16.93
CA LEU A 175 4.40 -1.59 15.50
C LEU A 175 5.20 -2.58 14.64
N THR A 176 5.04 -3.87 14.93
CA THR A 176 5.71 -4.97 14.24
C THR A 176 5.43 -4.97 12.73
N PRO A 177 6.23 -5.66 11.90
CA PRO A 177 5.93 -5.80 10.47
C PRO A 177 4.50 -6.29 10.19
N LEU A 178 3.98 -7.19 11.04
CA LEU A 178 2.58 -7.64 10.97
C LEU A 178 1.60 -6.50 11.25
N THR A 179 1.86 -5.67 12.26
CA THR A 179 1.01 -4.51 12.58
C THR A 179 0.96 -3.53 11.42
N ARG A 180 2.11 -3.24 10.79
CA ARG A 180 2.20 -2.37 9.60
C ARG A 180 1.42 -2.96 8.42
N LEU A 181 1.52 -4.28 8.21
CA LEU A 181 0.76 -5.00 7.19
C LEU A 181 -0.75 -4.90 7.45
N VAL A 182 -1.20 -5.14 8.69
CA VAL A 182 -2.61 -5.08 9.08
C VAL A 182 -3.17 -3.67 8.90
N LEU A 183 -2.46 -2.62 9.34
CA LEU A 183 -2.87 -1.23 9.15
C LEU A 183 -2.99 -0.86 7.67
N SER A 184 -1.99 -1.23 6.87
CA SER A 184 -1.97 -0.97 5.43
C SER A 184 -3.09 -1.72 4.71
N GLY A 185 -3.28 -2.98 5.06
CA GLY A 185 -4.33 -3.85 4.52
C GLY A 185 -5.73 -3.35 4.88
N TYR A 186 -5.95 -2.93 6.12
CA TYR A 186 -7.20 -2.34 6.56
C TYR A 186 -7.52 -1.05 5.82
N ALA A 187 -6.59 -0.11 5.76
CA ALA A 187 -6.79 1.15 5.04
C ALA A 187 -7.04 0.90 3.54
N TYR A 188 -6.35 -0.07 2.93
CA TYR A 188 -6.60 -0.49 1.55
C TYR A 188 -7.99 -1.08 1.38
N SER A 189 -8.39 -2.02 2.23
CA SER A 189 -9.71 -2.67 2.20
C SER A 189 -10.83 -1.66 2.35
N LEU A 190 -10.74 -0.72 3.30
CA LEU A 190 -11.73 0.35 3.46
C LEU A 190 -11.90 1.18 2.17
N ARG A 191 -10.79 1.59 1.54
CA ARG A 191 -10.84 2.34 0.27
C ARG A 191 -11.39 1.51 -0.89
N ALA A 192 -11.06 0.22 -0.93
CA ALA A 192 -11.53 -0.68 -1.97
C ALA A 192 -13.03 -0.94 -1.83
N LEU A 193 -13.51 -1.24 -0.62
CA LEU A 193 -14.91 -1.58 -0.34
C LEU A 193 -15.83 -0.38 -0.54
N ARG A 194 -15.46 0.82 -0.09
CA ARG A 194 -16.22 2.05 -0.37
C ARG A 194 -16.40 2.34 -1.86
N GLY A 195 -15.43 1.95 -2.68
CA GLY A 195 -15.52 2.12 -4.14
C GLY A 195 -16.26 0.98 -4.85
N LEU A 196 -16.60 -0.09 -4.14
CA LEU A 196 -17.21 -1.30 -4.69
C LEU A 196 -18.65 -1.50 -4.21
N LEU A 197 -18.94 -1.08 -2.99
CA LEU A 197 -20.22 -1.31 -2.32
C LEU A 197 -20.86 0.05 -2.03
N PRO A 198 -22.11 0.27 -2.45
CA PRO A 198 -22.87 1.43 -2.01
C PRO A 198 -23.11 1.36 -0.49
N GLU A 199 -23.15 2.51 0.18
CA GLU A 199 -23.31 2.61 1.64
C GLU A 199 -24.72 2.22 2.13
N ASP A 200 -25.65 2.02 1.19
CA ASP A 200 -27.08 1.82 1.47
C ASP A 200 -27.49 0.33 1.39
N GLY A 201 -26.50 -0.58 1.29
CA GLY A 201 -26.72 -2.01 1.04
C GLY A 201 -25.86 -2.91 1.91
N ASP A 202 -25.03 -3.73 1.27
CA ASP A 202 -24.23 -4.79 1.91
C ASP A 202 -23.01 -4.28 2.70
N TRP A 203 -22.87 -2.96 2.90
CA TRP A 203 -21.77 -2.31 3.61
C TRP A 203 -22.28 -1.17 4.50
N GLN A 204 -21.95 -1.21 5.79
CA GLN A 204 -22.22 -0.13 6.74
C GLN A 204 -20.97 0.23 7.53
N ALA A 205 -20.47 1.46 7.33
CA ALA A 205 -19.34 2.03 8.05
C ALA A 205 -19.76 2.65 9.40
N CYS A 206 -20.51 1.90 10.22
CA CYS A 206 -21.00 2.35 11.53
C CYS A 206 -19.94 2.35 12.64
N GLY A 207 -18.71 1.96 12.34
CA GLY A 207 -17.63 1.82 13.30
C GLY A 207 -17.70 0.53 14.11
N VAL A 208 -16.63 0.24 14.85
CA VAL A 208 -16.52 -0.93 15.72
C VAL A 208 -15.94 -0.47 17.05
N LEU A 209 -16.64 -0.78 18.14
CA LEU A 209 -16.18 -0.53 19.50
C LEU A 209 -15.67 -1.84 20.11
N GLN A 210 -14.39 -1.88 20.48
CA GLN A 210 -13.79 -3.01 21.18
C GLN A 210 -13.71 -2.72 22.67
N LEU A 211 -14.56 -3.38 23.47
CA LEU A 211 -14.61 -3.18 24.91
C LEU A 211 -13.36 -3.71 25.61
N ALA A 212 -12.88 -2.98 26.61
CA ALA A 212 -11.84 -3.43 27.53
C ALA A 212 -12.45 -4.36 28.59
N HIS A 213 -12.84 -5.57 28.17
CA HIS A 213 -13.61 -6.50 29.00
C HIS A 213 -12.81 -7.13 30.16
N ASP A 214 -11.49 -7.05 30.13
CA ASP A 214 -10.60 -7.48 31.19
C ASP A 214 -9.38 -6.54 31.32
N GLY A 215 -8.60 -6.71 32.40
CA GLY A 215 -7.44 -5.87 32.65
C GLY A 215 -6.35 -5.99 31.59
N LYS A 216 -6.20 -7.16 30.96
CA LYS A 216 -5.17 -7.41 29.94
C LYS A 216 -5.49 -6.67 28.64
N GLU A 217 -6.75 -6.66 28.22
CA GLU A 217 -7.17 -5.90 27.04
C GLU A 217 -7.16 -4.40 27.35
N ALA A 218 -7.48 -3.97 28.59
CA ALA A 218 -7.34 -2.57 29.01
C ALA A 218 -5.88 -2.08 28.90
N GLU A 219 -4.92 -2.80 29.46
CA GLU A 219 -3.48 -2.48 29.36
C GLU A 219 -3.02 -2.40 27.90
N LYS A 220 -3.46 -3.36 27.08
CA LYS A 220 -3.10 -3.38 25.66
C LYS A 220 -3.71 -2.20 24.90
N GLN A 221 -4.96 -1.84 25.17
CA GLN A 221 -5.61 -0.69 24.55
C GLN A 221 -4.95 0.63 24.97
N GLN A 222 -4.51 0.73 26.23
CA GLN A 222 -3.73 1.87 26.71
C GLN A 222 -2.40 2.00 25.96
N ALA A 223 -1.63 0.91 25.85
CA ALA A 223 -0.39 0.90 25.08
C ALA A 223 -0.61 1.21 23.58
N LEU A 224 -1.76 0.84 23.02
CA LEU A 224 -2.14 1.22 21.66
C LEU A 224 -2.46 2.72 21.57
N ALA A 225 -3.17 3.30 22.53
CA ALA A 225 -3.48 4.72 22.56
C ALA A 225 -2.21 5.60 22.57
N GLU A 226 -1.15 5.13 23.26
CA GLU A 226 0.16 5.79 23.29
C GLU A 226 0.88 5.86 21.93
N LEU A 227 0.45 5.06 20.94
CA LEU A 227 0.96 5.17 19.58
C LEU A 227 0.52 6.45 18.86
N ASN A 228 -0.42 7.21 19.43
CA ASN A 228 -0.91 8.47 18.89
C ASN A 228 -1.32 8.37 17.40
N LEU A 229 -1.95 7.25 17.03
CA LEU A 229 -2.51 7.10 15.69
C LEU A 229 -3.64 8.13 15.50
N PRO A 230 -3.88 8.60 14.26
CA PRO A 230 -4.95 9.55 14.00
C PRO A 230 -6.31 9.03 14.52
N GLU A 231 -7.13 9.91 15.08
CA GLU A 231 -8.47 9.53 15.60
C GLU A 231 -9.35 8.86 14.55
N SER A 232 -9.13 9.18 13.27
CA SER A 232 -9.80 8.52 12.14
C SER A 232 -9.49 7.02 11.99
N VAL A 233 -8.42 6.53 12.62
CA VAL A 233 -8.05 5.12 12.68
C VAL A 233 -8.62 4.49 13.94
N MET A 234 -8.30 5.07 15.10
CA MET A 234 -8.79 4.60 16.40
C MET A 234 -8.80 5.75 17.41
N ARG A 235 -9.73 5.70 18.37
CA ARG A 235 -9.73 6.59 19.53
C ARG A 235 -10.19 5.84 20.79
N PRO A 236 -9.54 6.03 21.95
CA PRO A 236 -10.03 5.50 23.21
C PRO A 236 -11.31 6.23 23.62
N LEU A 237 -12.24 5.50 24.23
CA LEU A 237 -13.47 6.03 24.81
C LEU A 237 -13.60 5.53 26.25
N ASP A 238 -13.98 6.41 27.17
CA ASP A 238 -14.43 6.01 28.49
C ASP A 238 -15.80 5.30 28.43
N ARG A 239 -16.28 4.82 29.57
CA ARG A 239 -17.55 4.10 29.68
C ARG A 239 -18.74 4.94 29.22
N ASP A 240 -18.79 6.21 29.59
CA ASP A 240 -19.94 7.08 29.33
C ASP A 240 -20.03 7.43 27.84
N ALA A 241 -18.90 7.79 27.24
CA ALA A 241 -18.78 8.05 25.81
C ALA A 241 -19.04 6.77 24.99
N ALA A 242 -18.54 5.63 25.44
CA ALA A 242 -18.80 4.33 24.80
C ALA A 242 -20.29 3.98 24.84
N SER A 243 -20.95 4.15 25.99
CA SER A 243 -22.38 3.84 26.16
C SER A 243 -23.24 4.76 25.29
N LYS A 244 -22.92 6.05 25.26
CA LYS A 244 -23.58 7.03 24.39
C LYS A 244 -23.42 6.70 22.91
N LEU A 245 -22.24 6.24 22.50
CA LEU A 245 -21.96 5.83 21.12
C LEU A 245 -22.71 4.55 20.73
N ALA A 246 -22.76 3.56 21.63
CA ALA A 246 -23.45 2.30 21.40
C ALA A 246 -24.99 2.42 21.49
N GLY A 247 -25.50 3.48 22.12
CA GLY A 247 -26.93 3.67 22.38
C GLY A 247 -27.49 2.73 23.46
N THR A 248 -26.61 2.13 24.27
CA THR A 248 -26.94 1.24 25.38
C THR A 248 -25.90 1.38 26.47
N ASP A 249 -26.29 1.12 27.72
CA ASP A 249 -25.34 1.08 28.83
C ASP A 249 -24.32 -0.03 28.63
N LEU A 250 -23.04 0.33 28.76
CA LEU A 250 -21.92 -0.59 28.67
C LEU A 250 -21.22 -0.71 30.04
N PRO A 251 -20.63 -1.87 30.34
CA PRO A 251 -19.94 -2.09 31.62
C PRO A 251 -18.61 -1.34 31.72
N CYS A 252 -17.97 -1.04 30.59
CA CYS A 252 -16.67 -0.39 30.50
C CYS A 252 -16.52 0.39 29.20
N GLY A 253 -15.47 1.21 29.13
CA GLY A 253 -15.03 1.86 27.90
C GLY A 253 -14.29 0.92 26.95
N GLY A 254 -13.55 1.49 26.01
CA GLY A 254 -12.72 0.71 25.12
C GLY A 254 -12.11 1.50 23.97
N LEU A 255 -11.75 0.78 22.91
CA LEU A 255 -11.12 1.35 21.73
C LEU A 255 -12.11 1.37 20.56
N PHE A 256 -12.40 2.57 20.04
CA PHE A 256 -13.33 2.76 18.93
C PHE A 256 -12.60 2.95 17.61
N PHE A 257 -13.02 2.20 16.59
CA PHE A 257 -12.54 2.29 15.21
C PHE A 257 -13.62 2.96 14.34
N PRO A 258 -13.58 4.28 14.11
CA PRO A 258 -14.70 5.00 13.49
C PRO A 258 -14.93 4.64 12.03
N ARG A 259 -13.89 4.22 11.31
CA ARG A 259 -13.99 3.86 9.88
C ARG A 259 -14.23 2.38 9.65
N ALA A 260 -14.27 1.57 10.71
CA ALA A 260 -14.53 0.15 10.61
C ALA A 260 -15.95 -0.07 10.09
N ALA A 261 -16.16 -1.21 9.44
CA ALA A 261 -17.52 -1.61 9.07
C ALA A 261 -18.04 -2.64 10.05
N GLY A 262 -19.15 -2.30 10.70
CA GLY A 262 -19.86 -3.20 11.60
C GLY A 262 -20.72 -4.23 10.86
N CYS A 263 -21.07 -3.99 9.58
CA CYS A 263 -21.81 -4.95 8.77
C CYS A 263 -21.30 -4.97 7.31
N ILE A 264 -20.83 -6.14 6.88
CA ILE A 264 -20.46 -6.44 5.49
C ILE A 264 -21.08 -7.78 5.11
N ARG A 265 -21.85 -7.88 4.03
CA ARG A 265 -22.26 -9.19 3.49
C ARG A 265 -21.23 -9.71 2.49
N PRO A 266 -20.30 -10.61 2.83
CA PRO A 266 -19.15 -10.89 1.98
C PRO A 266 -19.50 -11.60 0.64
N ARG A 267 -20.77 -12.01 0.47
CA ARG A 267 -21.35 -12.48 -0.79
C ARG A 267 -21.21 -11.49 -1.95
N TRP A 268 -20.99 -10.20 -1.70
CA TRP A 268 -20.67 -9.23 -2.76
C TRP A 268 -19.46 -9.63 -3.61
N CYS A 269 -18.54 -10.45 -3.11
CA CYS A 269 -17.45 -10.98 -3.94
C CYS A 269 -17.93 -11.82 -5.12
N ALA A 270 -19.13 -12.39 -5.03
CA ALA A 270 -19.77 -13.15 -6.09
C ALA A 270 -20.36 -12.26 -7.21
N SER A 271 -20.58 -10.96 -6.95
CA SER A 271 -21.14 -10.02 -7.95
C SER A 271 -20.07 -9.45 -8.88
N TRP A 272 -18.81 -9.80 -8.68
CA TRP A 272 -17.75 -9.42 -9.61
C TRP A 272 -17.93 -10.14 -10.95
N PRO A 273 -17.88 -9.43 -12.09
CA PRO A 273 -17.88 -10.08 -13.38
C PRO A 273 -16.59 -10.86 -13.54
N THR A 274 -16.61 -12.14 -13.15
CA THR A 274 -15.57 -13.10 -13.50
C THR A 274 -15.89 -13.67 -14.87
N THR A 275 -15.06 -13.28 -15.84
CA THR A 275 -15.08 -13.77 -17.21
C THR A 275 -14.93 -15.30 -17.20
N ARG A 276 -16.04 -16.00 -17.50
CA ARG A 276 -16.21 -17.48 -17.50
C ARG A 276 -15.89 -18.15 -16.16
N ILE A 277 -16.94 -18.33 -15.36
CA ILE A 277 -16.98 -19.37 -14.33
C ILE A 277 -17.31 -20.68 -15.07
N SER A 278 -16.43 -21.67 -14.98
CA SER A 278 -16.60 -23.01 -15.54
C SER A 278 -16.35 -24.05 -14.47
#